data_AF-A0A659RX69-F1
#
_entry.id   AF-A0A659RX69-F1
#
_cell.length_a   1.000
_cell.length_b   1.000
_cell.length_c   1.000
_cell.angle_alpha   90.00
_cell.angle_beta   90.00
_cell.angle_gamma   90.00
#
_symmetry.space_group_name_H-M   'P 1'
#
loop_
_entity.id
_entity.type
_entity.pdbx_description
1 polymer ?
#
loop_
_entity_poly.entity_id
_entity_poly.type
_entity_poly.pdbx_seq_one_letter_code
_entity_poly.pdbx_strand_id
1 'polypeptide(L)'
;MRRLYLALILLFAYSGHGYASCKRSGNEGAITITPPSQLVVDSHAYTAGEVLWQSGWVSTSEVTMDGCSRDYKVGFLYEPGSAQSNTSATINANDGNNTPVFSTGISGVGIAIKTQTNAGPYDNVMPIDNTYHNGDGNKTHHAMAPAYNVELVALGGPITSGTATFQSPLARVSFRDSATEDSGGDILTHLYLGNTQLIMKAMGCRVETPAITVDLGSVNLGSFANRQTAGAGEPARVWRG
;
A
#
# COMPACT_ATOMS: atom_id res chain seq x y z
N MET A 1 -41.85 -3.18 50.14
CA MET A 1 -40.45 -2.72 50.35
C MET A 1 -39.41 -3.79 49.98
N ARG A 2 -39.50 -5.03 50.50
CA ARG A 2 -38.51 -6.11 50.25
C ARG A 2 -38.30 -6.52 48.76
N ARG A 3 -39.32 -6.37 47.90
CA ARG A 3 -39.23 -6.67 46.45
C ARG A 3 -38.51 -5.59 45.63
N LEU A 4 -38.50 -4.34 46.10
CA LEU A 4 -37.82 -3.23 45.42
C LEU A 4 -36.29 -3.29 45.61
N TYR A 5 -35.84 -3.67 46.79
CA TYR A 5 -34.42 -3.86 47.10
C TYR A 5 -33.78 -5.02 46.31
N LEU A 6 -34.52 -6.11 46.11
CA LEU A 6 -34.06 -7.24 45.28
C LEU A 6 -33.90 -6.86 43.80
N ALA A 7 -34.81 -6.04 43.26
CA ALA A 7 -34.70 -5.52 41.90
C ALA A 7 -33.51 -4.57 41.75
N LEU A 8 -33.25 -3.72 42.75
CA LEU A 8 -32.11 -2.80 42.74
C LEU A 8 -30.76 -3.55 42.79
N ILE A 9 -30.65 -4.60 43.61
CA ILE A 9 -29.42 -5.42 43.71
C ILE A 9 -29.16 -6.19 42.40
N LEU A 10 -30.21 -6.69 41.73
CA LEU A 10 -30.08 -7.30 40.41
C LEU A 10 -29.63 -6.28 39.35
N LEU A 11 -30.18 -5.06 39.36
CA LEU A 11 -29.76 -3.99 38.44
C LEU A 11 -28.30 -3.55 38.66
N PHE A 12 -27.84 -3.44 39.92
CA PHE A 12 -26.43 -3.13 40.22
C PHE A 12 -25.48 -4.30 39.95
N ALA A 13 -25.93 -5.55 40.08
CA ALA A 13 -25.15 -6.74 39.71
C ALA A 13 -25.01 -6.90 38.18
N TYR A 14 -25.99 -6.43 37.40
CA TYR A 14 -25.91 -6.43 35.94
C TYR A 14 -25.09 -5.26 35.36
N SER A 15 -24.95 -4.14 36.07
CA SER A 15 -24.14 -3.00 35.59
C SER A 15 -22.62 -3.21 35.65
N GLY A 16 -22.15 -4.35 36.15
CA GLY A 16 -20.72 -4.71 36.21
C GLY A 16 -20.15 -5.33 34.94
N HIS A 17 -20.83 -5.22 33.79
CA HIS A 17 -20.27 -5.64 32.50
C HIS A 17 -19.20 -4.61 32.11
N GLY A 18 -18.01 -4.73 32.70
CA GLY A 18 -16.82 -4.13 32.11
C GLY A 18 -16.72 -4.68 30.70
N TYR A 19 -17.02 -3.84 29.71
CA TYR A 19 -16.85 -4.20 28.31
C TYR A 19 -15.38 -4.61 28.15
N ALA A 20 -15.14 -5.90 27.91
CA ALA A 20 -13.83 -6.37 27.52
C ALA A 20 -13.48 -5.61 26.25
N SER A 21 -12.39 -4.86 26.30
CA SER A 21 -11.93 -4.07 25.18
C SER A 21 -10.45 -4.30 25.03
N CYS A 22 -10.05 -4.75 23.85
CA CYS A 22 -8.64 -4.92 23.51
C CYS A 22 -7.91 -3.59 23.76
N LYS A 23 -6.96 -3.59 24.68
CA LYS A 23 -6.16 -2.42 25.03
C LYS A 23 -4.69 -2.75 24.97
N ARG A 24 -3.93 -1.86 24.36
CA ARG A 24 -2.48 -2.00 24.33
C ARG A 24 -1.91 -1.67 25.70
N SER A 25 -1.02 -2.51 26.21
CA SER A 25 -0.22 -2.18 27.39
C SER A 25 1.07 -1.49 26.95
N GLY A 26 1.17 -0.19 27.25
CA GLY A 26 2.35 0.62 26.95
C GLY A 26 2.27 1.41 25.64
N ASN A 27 3.42 1.52 24.94
CA ASN A 27 3.62 2.43 23.82
C ASN A 27 3.23 1.84 22.45
N GLU A 28 3.02 2.76 21.51
CA GLU A 28 2.93 2.54 20.05
C GLU A 28 3.89 1.46 19.56
N GLY A 29 3.42 0.35 18.99
CA GLY A 29 4.20 -0.40 18.02
C GLY A 29 4.44 0.41 16.74
N ALA A 30 5.29 1.44 16.81
CA ALA A 30 5.63 2.27 15.67
C ALA A 30 6.77 1.64 14.86
N ILE A 31 6.51 1.38 13.58
CA ILE A 31 7.48 0.84 12.62
C ILE A 31 7.66 1.85 11.51
N THR A 32 8.88 2.32 11.27
CA THR A 32 9.17 3.30 10.21
C THR A 32 9.97 2.67 9.10
N ILE A 33 9.43 2.70 7.88
CA ILE A 33 10.11 2.25 6.66
C ILE A 33 10.40 3.48 5.82
N THR A 34 11.63 3.60 5.32
CA THR A 34 12.02 4.75 4.47
C THR A 34 12.14 4.28 3.03
N PRO A 35 11.07 4.41 2.21
CA PRO A 35 11.16 4.11 0.78
C PRO A 35 12.09 5.11 0.08
N PRO A 36 12.59 4.78 -1.13
CA PRO A 36 13.41 5.71 -1.90
C PRO A 36 12.60 6.96 -2.24
N SER A 37 13.22 8.13 -2.14
CA SER A 37 12.60 9.39 -2.59
C SER A 37 12.53 9.47 -4.12
N GLN A 38 13.38 8.71 -4.82
CA GLN A 38 13.38 8.57 -6.26
C GLN A 38 13.66 7.11 -6.66
N LEU A 39 12.88 6.60 -7.60
CA LEU A 39 13.14 5.31 -8.24
C LEU A 39 13.22 5.50 -9.75
N VAL A 40 14.23 4.89 -10.35
CA VAL A 40 14.44 4.89 -11.81
C VAL A 40 14.08 3.50 -12.33
N VAL A 41 13.29 3.45 -13.39
CA VAL A 41 12.82 2.20 -14.02
C VAL A 41 13.13 2.23 -15.52
N ASP A 42 13.43 1.07 -16.09
CA ASP A 42 13.75 0.95 -17.52
C ASP A 42 12.47 1.04 -18.38
N SER A 43 12.56 1.63 -19.58
CA SER A 43 11.42 1.64 -20.52
C SER A 43 11.25 0.26 -21.16
N HIS A 44 10.40 -0.55 -20.53
CA HIS A 44 9.84 -1.75 -21.13
C HIS A 44 8.43 -2.02 -20.58
N ALA A 45 7.80 -3.08 -21.09
CA ALA A 45 6.53 -3.55 -20.55
C ALA A 45 6.80 -4.47 -19.36
N TYR A 46 6.43 -4.03 -18.17
CA TYR A 46 6.55 -4.79 -16.93
C TYR A 46 5.50 -5.88 -16.85
N THR A 47 5.85 -6.96 -16.16
CA THR A 47 4.86 -8.00 -15.82
C THR A 47 4.10 -7.56 -14.57
N ALA A 48 2.79 -7.81 -14.54
CA ALA A 48 1.99 -7.52 -13.35
C ALA A 48 2.51 -8.36 -12.16
N GLY A 49 2.72 -7.72 -11.02
CA GLY A 49 3.27 -8.36 -9.82
C GLY A 49 4.80 -8.32 -9.71
N GLU A 50 5.51 -7.74 -10.69
CA GLU A 50 6.96 -7.58 -10.64
C GLU A 50 7.38 -6.54 -9.57
N VAL A 51 8.34 -6.89 -8.72
CA VAL A 51 8.81 -6.02 -7.63
C VAL A 51 9.82 -5.01 -8.16
N LEU A 52 9.48 -3.73 -8.05
CA LEU A 52 10.34 -2.61 -8.45
C LEU A 52 11.26 -2.18 -7.31
N TRP A 53 10.78 -2.29 -6.08
CA TRP A 53 11.53 -2.03 -4.86
C TRP A 53 10.87 -2.75 -3.68
N GLN A 54 11.67 -3.17 -2.70
CA GLN A 54 11.18 -3.76 -1.45
C GLN A 54 11.99 -3.21 -0.27
N SER A 55 11.34 -3.04 0.88
CA SER A 55 12.02 -2.61 2.11
C SER A 55 12.75 -3.75 2.81
N GLY A 56 12.32 -5.00 2.61
CA GLY A 56 12.58 -6.09 3.54
C GLY A 56 11.76 -5.94 4.82
N TRP A 57 11.92 -6.88 5.76
CA TRP A 57 11.21 -6.87 7.03
C TRP A 57 11.83 -5.87 8.00
N VAL A 58 11.03 -4.91 8.46
CA VAL A 58 11.42 -3.96 9.50
C VAL A 58 10.49 -4.15 10.70
N SER A 59 11.06 -4.39 11.87
CA SER A 59 10.33 -4.69 13.10
C SER A 59 10.50 -3.61 14.17
N THR A 60 9.66 -3.68 15.19
CA THR A 60 9.80 -2.91 16.43
C THR A 60 9.95 -3.85 17.64
N SER A 61 10.01 -3.30 18.85
CA SER A 61 10.03 -4.09 20.09
C SER A 61 8.70 -4.81 20.32
N GLU A 62 8.65 -5.71 21.29
CA GLU A 62 7.40 -6.36 21.69
C GLU A 62 6.31 -5.34 22.02
N VAL A 63 5.09 -5.65 21.58
CA VAL A 63 3.88 -4.90 21.90
C VAL A 63 2.84 -5.86 22.46
N THR A 64 2.19 -5.49 23.55
CA THR A 64 1.21 -6.36 24.20
C THR A 64 -0.19 -5.77 24.08
N MET A 65 -1.16 -6.62 23.75
CA MET A 65 -2.58 -6.31 23.80
C MET A 65 -3.24 -7.15 24.88
N ASP A 66 -4.06 -6.54 25.72
CA ASP A 66 -4.72 -7.14 26.86
C ASP A 66 -6.22 -6.85 26.86
N GLY A 67 -6.98 -7.66 27.61
CA GLY A 67 -8.40 -7.41 27.83
C GLY A 67 -9.29 -7.66 26.61
N CYS A 68 -8.80 -8.37 25.59
CA CYS A 68 -9.58 -8.68 24.41
C CYS A 68 -10.82 -9.53 24.74
N SER A 69 -11.94 -9.19 24.11
CA SER A 69 -13.17 -9.99 24.15
C SER A 69 -12.96 -11.33 23.42
N ARG A 70 -13.77 -12.36 23.71
CA ARG A 70 -13.59 -13.69 23.07
C ARG A 70 -13.83 -13.68 21.55
N ASP A 71 -14.59 -12.72 21.06
CA ASP A 71 -15.01 -12.62 19.65
C ASP A 71 -14.35 -11.43 18.92
N TYR A 72 -13.26 -10.90 19.50
CA TYR A 72 -12.52 -9.77 18.94
C TYR A 72 -12.09 -10.02 17.49
N LYS A 73 -11.74 -8.93 16.80
CA LYS A 73 -11.32 -8.87 15.42
C LYS A 73 -9.94 -8.25 15.29
N VAL A 74 -9.17 -8.78 14.35
CA VAL A 74 -7.87 -8.22 13.95
C VAL A 74 -8.04 -7.59 12.56
N GLY A 75 -7.80 -6.30 12.46
CA GLY A 75 -7.86 -5.54 11.21
C GLY A 75 -6.47 -5.33 10.63
N PHE A 76 -6.32 -5.63 9.33
CA PHE A 76 -5.11 -5.35 8.54
C PHE A 76 -5.42 -4.23 7.54
N LEU A 77 -5.24 -2.99 7.96
CA LEU A 77 -5.92 -1.84 7.33
C LEU A 77 -4.91 -0.79 6.88
N TYR A 78 -5.18 -0.15 5.75
CA TYR A 78 -4.57 1.15 5.46
C TYR A 78 -5.18 2.22 6.36
N GLU A 79 -4.40 3.25 6.66
CA GLU A 79 -4.82 4.32 7.55
C GLU A 79 -5.99 5.13 6.97
N PRO A 80 -7.01 5.48 7.77
CA PRO A 80 -8.11 6.33 7.31
C PRO A 80 -7.58 7.63 6.70
N GLY A 81 -8.11 7.96 5.52
CA GLY A 81 -7.69 9.14 4.75
C GLY A 81 -6.57 8.87 3.76
N SER A 82 -5.86 7.73 3.86
CA SER A 82 -4.96 7.31 2.79
C SER A 82 -5.76 6.99 1.52
N ALA A 83 -5.13 7.17 0.36
CA ALA A 83 -5.77 6.84 -0.93
C ALA A 83 -6.15 5.35 -1.03
N GLN A 84 -5.46 4.50 -0.27
CA GLN A 84 -5.62 3.06 -0.27
C GLN A 84 -6.73 2.58 0.68
N SER A 85 -7.17 3.37 1.67
CA SER A 85 -8.09 2.89 2.72
C SER A 85 -9.49 2.54 2.24
N ASN A 86 -9.94 3.12 1.12
CA ASN A 86 -11.30 2.93 0.60
C ASN A 86 -11.32 2.49 -0.88
N THR A 87 -10.19 2.02 -1.40
CA THR A 87 -10.09 1.56 -2.79
C THR A 87 -10.00 0.05 -2.85
N SER A 88 -10.49 -0.54 -3.94
CA SER A 88 -10.26 -1.95 -4.22
C SER A 88 -8.85 -2.15 -4.74
N ALA A 89 -8.24 -3.27 -4.38
CA ALA A 89 -6.97 -3.68 -4.95
C ALA A 89 -7.09 -3.81 -6.48
N THR A 90 -6.02 -3.43 -7.18
CA THR A 90 -5.96 -3.46 -8.64
C THR A 90 -5.54 -4.84 -9.16
N ILE A 91 -4.59 -5.47 -8.47
CA ILE A 91 -4.05 -6.82 -8.75
C ILE A 91 -3.58 -7.44 -7.43
N ASN A 92 -3.04 -8.66 -7.48
CA ASN A 92 -2.28 -9.24 -6.38
C ASN A 92 -0.79 -9.34 -6.75
N ALA A 93 0.09 -9.21 -5.76
CA ALA A 93 1.52 -9.36 -5.93
C ALA A 93 1.87 -10.82 -6.26
N ASN A 94 2.95 -11.02 -7.01
CA ASN A 94 3.42 -12.37 -7.35
C ASN A 94 4.37 -12.89 -6.26
N ASP A 95 3.87 -13.01 -5.03
CA ASP A 95 4.65 -13.34 -3.84
C ASP A 95 4.19 -14.61 -3.12
N GLY A 96 3.23 -15.34 -3.70
CA GLY A 96 2.65 -16.55 -3.13
C GLY A 96 1.65 -16.33 -1.99
N ASN A 97 1.47 -15.09 -1.52
CA ASN A 97 0.58 -14.74 -0.39
C ASN A 97 -0.69 -14.01 -0.84
N ASN A 98 -0.91 -13.87 -2.16
CA ASN A 98 -2.03 -13.16 -2.75
C ASN A 98 -2.17 -11.72 -2.19
N THR A 99 -1.03 -11.07 -1.94
CA THR A 99 -0.99 -9.73 -1.33
C THR A 99 -1.65 -8.72 -2.24
N PRO A 100 -2.73 -8.04 -1.83
CA PRO A 100 -3.41 -7.09 -2.68
C PRO A 100 -2.54 -5.85 -2.93
N VAL A 101 -2.51 -5.41 -4.18
CA VAL A 101 -1.72 -4.26 -4.64
C VAL A 101 -2.67 -3.10 -4.91
N PHE A 102 -2.39 -1.96 -4.31
CA PHE A 102 -3.19 -0.74 -4.44
C PHE A 102 -2.46 0.30 -5.28
N SER A 103 -3.20 1.16 -5.98
CA SER A 103 -2.59 2.19 -6.81
C SER A 103 -1.78 3.20 -5.99
N THR A 104 -0.62 3.60 -6.53
CA THR A 104 0.17 4.73 -5.99
C THR A 104 -0.20 6.07 -6.63
N GLY A 105 -1.06 6.06 -7.66
CA GLY A 105 -1.32 7.21 -8.52
C GLY A 105 -0.34 7.37 -9.69
N ILE A 106 0.80 6.66 -9.68
CA ILE A 106 1.72 6.59 -10.82
C ILE A 106 1.24 5.48 -11.76
N SER A 107 1.09 5.79 -13.06
CA SER A 107 0.63 4.80 -14.04
C SER A 107 1.59 3.61 -14.10
N GLY A 108 1.03 2.41 -13.92
CA GLY A 108 1.79 1.15 -13.92
C GLY A 108 2.44 0.78 -12.59
N VAL A 109 2.26 1.56 -11.51
CA VAL A 109 2.92 1.32 -10.21
C VAL A 109 1.90 1.24 -9.08
N GLY A 110 1.98 0.15 -8.32
CA GLY A 110 1.21 -0.11 -7.12
C GLY A 110 2.08 -0.27 -5.88
N ILE A 111 1.44 -0.27 -4.71
CA ILE A 111 2.04 -0.56 -3.41
C ILE A 111 1.37 -1.80 -2.82
N ALA A 112 2.20 -2.69 -2.28
CA ALA A 112 1.80 -3.88 -1.56
C ALA A 112 2.45 -3.85 -0.18
N ILE A 113 1.68 -4.14 0.87
CA ILE A 113 2.18 -4.13 2.24
C ILE A 113 1.86 -5.47 2.88
N LYS A 114 2.90 -6.07 3.45
CA LYS A 114 2.83 -7.30 4.24
C LYS A 114 3.16 -6.98 5.68
N THR A 115 2.59 -7.74 6.60
CA THR A 115 2.86 -7.68 8.02
C THR A 115 2.98 -9.07 8.63
N GLN A 116 3.72 -9.15 9.72
CA GLN A 116 3.80 -10.29 10.62
C GLN A 116 3.69 -9.75 12.04
N THR A 117 2.68 -10.21 12.79
CA THR A 117 2.43 -9.69 14.14
C THR A 117 3.08 -10.54 15.22
N ASN A 118 3.28 -11.84 14.97
CA ASN A 118 3.79 -12.82 15.94
C ASN A 118 3.09 -12.72 17.30
N ALA A 119 1.76 -12.55 17.29
CA ALA A 119 0.95 -12.21 18.46
C ALA A 119 0.08 -13.37 18.98
N GLY A 120 0.11 -14.53 18.31
CA GLY A 120 -0.80 -15.66 18.51
C GLY A 120 -1.80 -15.80 17.35
N PRO A 121 -2.69 -14.81 17.09
CA PRO A 121 -3.53 -14.80 15.91
C PRO A 121 -2.71 -14.29 14.72
N TYR A 122 -2.66 -15.07 13.65
CA TYR A 122 -2.01 -14.70 12.40
C TYR A 122 -0.50 -14.46 12.50
N ASP A 123 0.23 -15.42 13.08
CA ASP A 123 1.71 -15.41 13.11
C ASP A 123 2.37 -15.62 11.73
N ASN A 124 1.58 -15.93 10.71
CA ASN A 124 2.05 -16.00 9.33
C ASN A 124 2.10 -14.61 8.68
N VAL A 125 2.72 -14.52 7.50
CA VAL A 125 2.64 -13.32 6.66
C VAL A 125 1.18 -13.02 6.33
N MET A 126 0.72 -11.83 6.70
CA MET A 126 -0.59 -11.31 6.35
C MET A 126 -0.46 -10.08 5.45
N PRO A 127 -1.30 -9.94 4.42
CA PRO A 127 -1.36 -8.70 3.67
C PRO A 127 -2.12 -7.61 4.44
N ILE A 128 -1.78 -6.35 4.17
CA ILE A 128 -2.69 -5.23 4.46
C ILE A 128 -3.68 -5.13 3.31
N ASP A 129 -4.94 -5.46 3.60
CA ASP A 129 -5.98 -5.67 2.58
C ASP A 129 -7.29 -4.92 2.86
N ASN A 130 -7.32 -4.07 3.90
CA ASN A 130 -8.50 -3.36 4.39
C ASN A 130 -9.61 -4.29 4.93
N THR A 131 -9.25 -5.45 5.46
CA THR A 131 -10.22 -6.39 6.04
C THR A 131 -10.00 -6.65 7.53
N TYR A 132 -11.06 -7.17 8.15
CA TYR A 132 -11.05 -7.66 9.53
C TYR A 132 -11.19 -9.18 9.53
N HIS A 133 -10.42 -9.83 10.38
CA HIS A 133 -10.48 -11.27 10.61
C HIS A 133 -10.82 -11.59 12.07
N ASN A 134 -11.21 -12.83 12.32
CA ASN A 134 -11.54 -13.28 13.66
C ASN A 134 -10.27 -13.46 14.50
N GLY A 135 -10.29 -12.96 15.73
CA GLY A 135 -9.30 -13.32 16.73
C GLY A 135 -9.33 -14.80 17.08
N ASP A 136 -8.31 -15.25 17.80
CA ASP A 136 -8.20 -16.60 18.35
C ASP A 136 -9.00 -16.81 19.65
N GLY A 137 -9.63 -15.74 20.17
CA GLY A 137 -10.41 -15.70 21.41
C GLY A 137 -9.59 -15.64 22.70
N ASN A 138 -8.27 -15.48 22.62
CA ASN A 138 -7.42 -15.20 23.77
C ASN A 138 -7.60 -13.75 24.25
N LYS A 139 -7.37 -13.53 25.55
CA LYS A 139 -7.52 -12.19 26.15
C LYS A 139 -6.27 -11.33 26.06
N THR A 140 -5.11 -11.97 25.95
CA THR A 140 -3.79 -11.33 25.98
C THR A 140 -2.96 -11.85 24.83
N HIS A 141 -2.25 -10.94 24.16
CA HIS A 141 -1.42 -11.17 23.01
C HIS A 141 -0.09 -10.48 23.17
N HIS A 142 0.99 -11.23 23.01
CA HIS A 142 2.36 -10.70 23.01
C HIS A 142 2.86 -10.72 21.58
N ALA A 143 2.78 -9.59 20.88
CA ALA A 143 3.32 -9.45 19.54
C ALA A 143 4.85 -9.39 19.62
N MET A 144 5.51 -10.51 19.37
CA MET A 144 6.97 -10.62 19.49
C MET A 144 7.66 -10.09 18.23
N ALA A 145 8.16 -8.86 18.31
CA ALA A 145 8.82 -8.15 17.22
C ALA A 145 7.95 -8.08 15.95
N PRO A 146 6.75 -7.45 16.02
CA PRO A 146 5.90 -7.30 14.86
C PRO A 146 6.63 -6.50 13.78
N ALA A 147 6.38 -6.82 12.52
CA ALA A 147 7.16 -6.34 11.39
C ALA A 147 6.29 -6.02 10.16
N TYR A 148 6.76 -5.08 9.34
CA TYR A 148 6.19 -4.79 8.02
C TYR A 148 7.23 -5.00 6.91
N ASN A 149 6.75 -5.33 5.72
CA ASN A 149 7.49 -5.25 4.47
C ASN A 149 6.65 -4.51 3.44
N VAL A 150 7.22 -3.47 2.83
CA VAL A 150 6.58 -2.61 1.83
C VAL A 150 7.24 -2.86 0.49
N GLU A 151 6.41 -3.08 -0.52
CA GLU A 151 6.86 -3.31 -1.90
C GLU A 151 6.19 -2.32 -2.84
N LEU A 152 7.00 -1.76 -3.74
CA LEU A 152 6.50 -1.10 -4.94
C LEU A 152 6.47 -2.15 -6.05
N VAL A 153 5.32 -2.31 -6.67
CA VAL A 153 5.03 -3.43 -7.57
C VAL A 153 4.49 -2.90 -8.90
N ALA A 154 4.90 -3.49 -10.02
CA ALA A 154 4.36 -3.14 -11.31
C ALA A 154 2.93 -3.67 -11.46
N LEU A 155 2.03 -2.84 -11.99
CA LEU A 155 0.64 -3.20 -12.30
C LEU A 155 0.51 -3.91 -13.67
N GLY A 156 1.62 -4.06 -14.39
CA GLY A 156 1.69 -4.58 -15.74
C GLY A 156 1.71 -3.47 -16.79
N GLY A 157 2.36 -3.74 -17.92
CA GLY A 157 2.52 -2.79 -19.00
C GLY A 157 3.59 -1.72 -18.72
N PRO A 158 3.59 -0.61 -19.46
CA PRO A 158 4.61 0.43 -19.31
C PRO A 158 4.42 1.25 -18.03
N ILE A 159 5.52 1.62 -17.39
CA ILE A 159 5.54 2.58 -16.27
C ILE A 159 5.88 3.97 -16.81
N THR A 160 5.16 5.00 -16.34
CA THR A 160 5.44 6.39 -16.69
C THR A 160 6.15 7.12 -15.55
N SER A 161 6.90 8.17 -15.88
CA SER A 161 7.39 9.10 -14.87
C SER A 161 6.22 9.77 -14.14
N GLY A 162 6.38 10.04 -12.85
CA GLY A 162 5.32 10.60 -12.02
C GLY A 162 5.75 10.84 -10.59
N THR A 163 4.82 11.28 -9.75
CA THR A 163 5.05 11.45 -8.32
C THR A 163 3.89 10.84 -7.55
N ALA A 164 4.20 9.99 -6.59
CA ALA A 164 3.26 9.46 -5.62
C ALA A 164 3.47 10.17 -4.28
N THR A 165 2.38 10.46 -3.59
CA THR A 165 2.41 10.96 -2.21
C THR A 165 1.61 10.00 -1.35
N PHE A 166 2.24 9.55 -0.26
CA PHE A 166 1.68 8.61 0.70
C PHE A 166 1.35 9.34 2.00
N GLN A 167 0.29 8.91 2.65
CA GLN A 167 0.01 9.32 4.03
C GLN A 167 1.01 8.64 4.98
N SER A 168 1.30 9.28 6.11
CA SER A 168 2.08 8.69 7.21
C SER A 168 1.40 9.07 8.54
N PRO A 169 0.91 8.10 9.34
CA PRO A 169 1.01 6.66 9.12
C PRO A 169 0.24 6.20 7.87
N LEU A 170 0.69 5.10 7.26
CA LEU A 170 0.14 4.56 6.01
C LEU A 170 -0.77 3.37 6.26
N ALA A 171 -0.43 2.50 7.21
CA ALA A 171 -1.17 1.29 7.51
C ALA A 171 -1.07 0.93 8.99
N ARG A 172 -1.94 0.04 9.45
CA ARG A 172 -2.00 -0.44 10.82
C ARG A 172 -2.45 -1.88 10.94
N VAL A 173 -2.11 -2.46 12.09
CA VAL A 173 -2.82 -3.64 12.62
C VAL A 173 -3.58 -3.22 13.86
N SER A 174 -4.89 -3.46 13.87
CA SER A 174 -5.77 -3.08 14.99
C SER A 174 -6.49 -4.28 15.59
N PHE A 175 -6.65 -4.28 16.90
CA PHE A 175 -7.42 -5.28 17.63
C PHE A 175 -8.68 -4.60 18.18
N ARG A 176 -9.84 -5.06 17.73
CA ARG A 176 -11.14 -4.43 17.99
C ARG A 176 -12.15 -5.45 18.49
N ASP A 177 -13.13 -5.03 19.26
CA ASP A 177 -14.19 -5.91 19.75
C ASP A 177 -15.19 -6.30 18.66
N SER A 178 -15.26 -5.52 17.56
CA SER A 178 -16.02 -5.87 16.37
C SER A 178 -15.32 -5.38 15.10
N ALA A 179 -15.79 -5.78 13.92
CA ALA A 179 -15.18 -5.46 12.63
C ALA A 179 -15.48 -4.02 12.16
N THR A 180 -15.39 -3.05 13.06
CA THR A 180 -15.64 -1.63 12.80
C THR A 180 -14.66 -0.77 13.59
N GLU A 181 -14.29 0.38 13.01
CA GLU A 181 -13.35 1.32 13.64
C GLU A 181 -13.90 1.99 14.89
N ASP A 182 -15.22 2.19 14.94
CA ASP A 182 -15.91 2.81 16.08
C ASP A 182 -16.09 1.86 17.26
N SER A 183 -15.72 0.59 17.11
CA SER A 183 -15.82 -0.38 18.19
C SER A 183 -14.65 -0.29 19.17
N GLY A 184 -14.90 -0.74 20.40
CA GLY A 184 -13.88 -0.84 21.44
C GLY A 184 -12.64 -1.56 20.91
N GLY A 185 -11.46 -1.15 21.36
CA GLY A 185 -10.20 -1.70 20.89
C GLY A 185 -9.05 -0.72 20.94
N ASP A 186 -7.95 -1.12 20.31
CA ASP A 186 -6.73 -0.35 20.18
C ASP A 186 -5.91 -0.78 18.96
N ILE A 187 -4.94 0.03 18.59
CA ILE A 187 -4.02 -0.23 17.49
C ILE A 187 -2.79 -0.93 18.06
N LEU A 188 -2.45 -2.10 17.52
CA LEU A 188 -1.25 -2.85 17.90
C LEU A 188 -0.02 -2.16 17.31
N THR A 189 -0.02 -1.93 15.99
CA THR A 189 1.10 -1.32 15.28
C THR A 189 0.66 -0.32 14.23
N HIS A 190 1.47 0.73 14.05
CA HIS A 190 1.42 1.61 12.89
C HIS A 190 2.65 1.44 12.03
N LEU A 191 2.43 1.50 10.71
CA LEU A 191 3.47 1.67 9.71
C LEU A 191 3.57 3.14 9.32
N TYR A 192 4.70 3.75 9.62
CA TYR A 192 5.08 5.08 9.17
C TYR A 192 6.02 4.99 7.97
N LEU A 193 5.86 5.93 7.05
CA LEU A 193 6.84 6.14 5.99
C LEU A 193 7.76 7.31 6.33
N GLY A 194 9.07 7.06 6.29
CA GLY A 194 10.11 8.09 6.47
C GLY A 194 10.16 9.07 5.30
N ASN A 195 9.98 8.56 4.08
CA ASN A 195 9.74 9.36 2.89
C ASN A 195 8.29 9.15 2.44
N THR A 196 7.52 10.23 2.45
CA THR A 196 6.11 10.21 2.01
C THR A 196 5.94 10.54 0.54
N GLN A 197 7.01 10.93 -0.15
CA GLN A 197 6.98 11.22 -1.58
C GLN A 197 7.94 10.30 -2.33
N LEU A 198 7.45 9.74 -3.43
CA LEU A 198 8.22 8.94 -4.38
C LEU A 198 8.17 9.62 -5.75
N ILE A 199 9.33 9.91 -6.33
CA ILE A 199 9.46 10.37 -7.70
C ILE A 199 9.85 9.18 -8.58
N MET A 200 8.97 8.79 -9.49
CA MET A 200 9.26 7.78 -10.49
C MET A 200 9.87 8.41 -11.74
N LYS A 201 10.97 7.85 -12.21
CA LYS A 201 11.65 8.23 -13.45
C LYS A 201 11.68 7.03 -14.39
N ALA A 202 10.81 7.04 -15.40
CA ALA A 202 10.88 6.08 -16.49
C ALA A 202 11.97 6.51 -17.46
N MET A 203 12.97 5.64 -17.68
CA MET A 203 14.07 5.88 -18.61
C MET A 203 13.64 5.61 -20.03
N GLY A 204 13.77 6.59 -20.92
CA GLY A 204 13.51 6.44 -22.35
C GLY A 204 12.25 7.18 -22.81
N CYS A 205 12.16 7.42 -24.11
CA CYS A 205 10.99 8.03 -24.74
C CYS A 205 10.25 6.97 -25.54
N ARG A 206 8.93 6.86 -25.34
CA ARG A 206 8.09 6.02 -26.20
C ARG A 206 7.69 6.82 -27.42
N VAL A 207 8.06 6.33 -28.60
CA VAL A 207 7.61 6.89 -29.88
C VAL A 207 6.33 6.15 -30.26
N GLU A 208 5.19 6.85 -30.26
CA GLU A 208 3.87 6.26 -30.52
C GLU A 208 3.57 6.05 -32.01
N THR A 209 4.45 6.45 -32.92
CA THR A 209 4.21 6.36 -34.35
C THR A 209 4.60 4.98 -34.89
N PRO A 210 3.65 4.15 -35.35
CA PRO A 210 3.95 2.81 -35.90
C PRO A 210 4.70 2.87 -37.24
N ALA A 211 4.67 4.03 -37.91
CA ALA A 211 5.45 4.32 -39.10
C ALA A 211 5.86 5.79 -39.14
N ILE A 212 7.05 6.06 -39.65
CA ILE A 212 7.51 7.41 -39.99
C ILE A 212 7.39 7.53 -41.52
N THR A 213 6.33 8.20 -41.98
CA THR A 213 6.18 8.51 -43.40
C THR A 213 6.85 9.86 -43.66
N VAL A 214 7.94 9.84 -44.40
CA VAL A 214 8.60 11.06 -44.90
C VAL A 214 8.11 11.30 -46.33
N ASP A 215 7.22 12.27 -46.51
CA ASP A 215 6.80 12.71 -47.84
C ASP A 215 7.89 13.62 -48.43
N LEU A 216 8.60 13.11 -49.43
CA LEU A 216 9.62 13.86 -50.16
C LEU A 216 9.02 14.76 -51.25
N GLY A 217 7.69 14.69 -51.46
CA GLY A 217 6.99 15.38 -52.52
C GLY A 217 7.37 14.88 -53.92
N SER A 218 7.02 15.67 -54.93
CA SER A 218 7.38 15.40 -56.33
C SER A 218 8.68 16.11 -56.68
N VAL A 219 9.63 15.38 -57.29
CA VAL A 219 10.94 15.94 -57.68
C VAL A 219 11.06 16.05 -59.20
N ASN A 220 11.56 17.19 -59.68
CA ASN A 220 11.85 17.39 -61.11
C ASN A 220 13.20 16.75 -61.48
N LEU A 221 13.21 15.87 -62.48
CA LEU A 221 14.42 15.17 -62.94
C LEU A 221 15.51 16.12 -63.44
N GLY A 222 15.13 17.28 -64.00
CA GLY A 222 16.07 18.31 -64.44
C GLY A 222 16.86 18.95 -63.29
N SER A 223 16.38 18.83 -62.06
CA SER A 223 17.07 19.35 -60.86
C SER A 223 18.32 18.53 -60.49
N PHE A 224 18.49 17.32 -61.03
CA PHE A 224 19.67 16.46 -60.79
C PHE A 224 20.62 16.35 -61.97
N ALA A 225 20.29 16.99 -63.11
CA ALA A 225 21.04 16.80 -64.36
C ALA A 225 22.55 17.10 -64.24
N ASN A 226 22.93 18.04 -63.37
CA ASN A 226 24.34 18.42 -63.13
C ASN A 226 24.65 18.65 -61.64
N ARG A 227 23.76 18.24 -60.72
CA ARG A 227 23.91 18.48 -59.28
C ARG A 227 23.45 17.27 -58.48
N GLN A 228 24.22 16.93 -57.44
CA GLN A 228 23.89 15.84 -56.51
C GLN A 228 22.83 16.24 -55.46
N THR A 229 22.29 17.46 -55.54
CA THR A 229 21.36 18.03 -54.56
C THR A 229 20.28 18.82 -55.29
N ALA A 230 19.01 18.49 -55.01
CA ALA A 230 17.85 19.24 -55.49
C ALA A 230 17.24 20.04 -54.32
N GLY A 231 17.17 21.36 -54.47
CA GLY A 231 16.66 22.29 -53.45
C GLY A 231 17.68 22.67 -52.37
N ALA A 232 17.36 23.72 -51.60
CA ALA A 232 18.01 24.01 -50.33
C ALA A 232 17.21 23.28 -49.25
N GLY A 233 17.78 22.24 -48.63
CA GLY A 233 17.10 21.49 -47.58
C GLY A 233 16.71 22.44 -46.44
N GLU A 234 15.41 22.61 -46.19
CA GLU A 234 14.96 23.24 -44.96
C GLU A 234 15.34 22.28 -43.82
N PRO A 235 16.10 22.73 -42.80
CA PRO A 235 16.53 21.85 -41.73
C PRO A 235 15.30 21.25 -41.05
N ALA A 236 15.33 19.93 -40.84
CA ALA A 236 14.27 19.23 -40.12
C ALA A 236 14.01 19.96 -38.80
N ARG A 237 12.77 20.47 -38.63
CA ARG A 237 12.35 21.03 -37.35
C ARG A 237 12.34 19.88 -36.35
N VAL A 238 13.35 19.87 -35.48
CA VAL A 238 13.36 19.02 -34.29
C VAL A 238 12.23 19.51 -33.41
N TRP A 239 11.12 18.77 -33.40
CA TRP A 239 10.10 18.93 -32.38
C TRP A 239 10.72 18.50 -31.05
N ARG A 240 11.11 19.49 -30.24
CA ARG A 240 11.39 19.27 -28.83
C ARG A 240 10.04 19.17 -28.12
N GLY A 241 9.63 17.93 -27.83
CA GLY A 241 8.64 17.65 -26.80
C GLY A 241 9.26 17.79 -25.42
#